data_AF-A0AAE0SMN8-F1
#
_entry.id   AF-A0AAE0SMN8-F1
#
_cell.length_a   1.000
_cell.length_b   1.000
_cell.length_c   1.000
_cell.angle_alpha   90.00
_cell.angle_beta   90.00
_cell.angle_gamma   90.00
#
_symmetry.space_group_name_H-M   'P 1'
#
loop_
_entity.id
_entity.type
_entity.pdbx_description
1 polymer ?
#
loop_
_entity_poly.entity_id
_entity_poly.type
_entity_poly.pdbx_seq_one_letter_code
_entity_poly.pdbx_strand_id
1 'polypeptide(L)'
;MDHANMISQSRKRAKMLRSFYSPGQYDKNEDAEWLQQVGRQFKRLACHDERIRLGKFKDALGLRKSFFAERIFHLFDQEKSGCIGINELMDGLHMLTNGSPMLKLQILFNVFDVDGNGTIDVYELRTVLKSCMEESSLSLTDENLDKLTEALFESADEDGSDTITFEELKAELEKHPGLLENLTISAAKWMKPPEKSKEKKKGVYRYFDCSYIRNNRRKIIFFFWFVFMNIGLFILGAYNYRTSNGLIIVARGAGMCLNFTCMFVLVLMLRKCITYLRSTRVANILPLDQYILFHKMCGVFIVFWTVIHTSCHIGNAALVSKATGVGLADILFTTVAGIGFVGASAFITGWLLVLILIVMVICSMPFVRRRGYFQVFYWTHMLYVPFWILAILHCPSFWKWFLGPGVIFIMEKISRSKLIKKARYGNTYIEEVNLLSSKVTHLVISRPPNFNFQPGDYVFLQIPAIATHEWHPFSISSAPEMEGEKIIAPS
;
A
#
# COMPACT_ATOMS: atom_id res chain seq x y z
N MET A 1 51.68 21.43 -20.32
CA MET A 1 51.82 22.46 -19.25
C MET A 1 50.48 22.66 -18.49
N ASP A 2 49.48 21.81 -18.72
CA ASP A 2 48.09 22.06 -18.32
C ASP A 2 47.67 21.51 -16.95
N HIS A 3 48.37 20.48 -16.45
CA HIS A 3 48.02 19.83 -15.18
C HIS A 3 48.29 20.72 -13.95
N ALA A 4 49.28 21.62 -14.04
CA ALA A 4 49.60 22.57 -12.98
C ALA A 4 48.62 23.76 -12.93
N ASN A 5 48.08 24.16 -14.09
CA ASN A 5 47.07 25.23 -14.18
C ASN A 5 45.71 24.77 -13.64
N MET A 6 45.29 23.53 -13.93
CA MET A 6 44.06 22.96 -13.35
C MET A 6 44.12 22.84 -11.82
N ILE A 7 45.25 22.42 -11.24
CA ILE A 7 45.42 22.30 -9.79
C ILE A 7 45.46 23.70 -9.13
N SER A 8 46.00 24.70 -9.83
CA SER A 8 46.01 26.09 -9.37
C SER A 8 44.60 26.70 -9.33
N GLN A 9 43.80 26.48 -10.37
CA GLN A 9 42.40 26.92 -10.42
C GLN A 9 41.52 26.22 -9.37
N SER A 10 41.70 24.91 -9.15
CA SER A 10 40.94 24.19 -8.13
C SER A 10 41.26 24.66 -6.70
N ARG A 11 42.54 24.95 -6.41
CA ARG A 11 42.96 25.51 -5.11
C ARG A 11 42.45 26.94 -4.90
N LYS A 12 42.39 27.76 -5.95
CA LYS A 12 41.79 29.10 -5.89
C LYS A 12 40.28 29.03 -5.61
N ARG A 13 39.55 28.13 -6.27
CA ARG A 13 38.12 27.86 -6.00
C ARG A 13 37.89 27.40 -4.55
N ALA A 14 38.67 26.45 -4.04
CA ALA A 14 38.55 25.97 -2.66
C ALA A 14 38.82 27.06 -1.60
N LYS A 15 39.79 27.96 -1.86
CA LYS A 15 40.09 29.08 -0.96
C LYS A 15 38.99 30.15 -0.98
N MET A 16 38.38 30.39 -2.13
CA MET A 16 37.22 31.28 -2.29
C MET A 16 35.97 30.72 -1.58
N LEU A 17 35.71 29.42 -1.67
CA LEU A 17 34.59 28.77 -0.98
C LEU A 17 34.69 28.89 0.55
N ARG A 18 35.90 28.85 1.11
CA ARG A 18 36.15 29.03 2.56
C ARG A 18 35.94 30.47 3.04
N SER A 19 36.07 31.48 2.17
CA SER A 19 35.84 32.89 2.55
C SER A 19 34.37 33.29 2.70
N PHE A 20 33.44 32.47 2.20
CA PHE A 20 32.00 32.71 2.32
C PHE A 20 31.36 32.11 3.59
N TYR A 21 32.18 31.59 4.52
CA TYR A 21 31.76 30.98 5.76
C TYR A 21 31.56 32.02 6.87
N SER A 22 30.35 32.12 7.41
CA SER A 22 30.06 32.82 8.67
C SER A 22 29.13 31.97 9.54
N PRO A 23 29.42 31.76 10.83
CA PRO A 23 28.64 30.85 11.66
C PRO A 23 27.30 31.49 12.08
N GLY A 24 26.23 31.16 11.35
CA GLY A 24 24.86 31.50 11.72
C GLY A 24 24.26 30.53 12.74
N GLN A 25 23.46 31.05 13.69
CA GLN A 25 22.80 30.31 14.77
C GLN A 25 21.48 29.66 14.29
N TYR A 26 21.39 28.33 14.21
CA TYR A 26 20.14 27.53 14.24
C TYR A 26 20.41 26.09 14.76
N ASP A 27 19.34 25.33 15.07
CA ASP A 27 19.28 24.19 16.03
C ASP A 27 20.36 23.10 15.88
N LYS A 28 21.32 23.11 16.81
CA LYS A 28 22.55 22.30 16.77
C LYS A 28 22.33 20.79 16.98
N ASN A 29 21.18 20.34 17.45
CA ASN A 29 21.05 18.99 18.00
C ASN A 29 20.75 17.90 16.95
N GLU A 30 19.84 18.13 16.01
CA GLU A 30 19.48 17.11 14.99
C GLU A 30 20.59 16.90 13.96
N ASP A 31 21.21 17.99 13.48
CA ASP A 31 22.30 17.92 12.51
C ASP A 31 23.57 17.32 13.12
N ALA A 32 23.86 17.59 14.40
CA ALA A 32 24.98 16.95 15.10
C ALA A 32 24.77 15.44 15.26
N GLU A 33 23.54 14.99 15.55
CA GLU A 33 23.22 13.56 15.61
C GLU A 33 23.35 12.90 14.23
N TRP A 34 22.88 13.57 13.17
CA TRP A 34 23.00 13.08 11.80
C TRP A 34 24.47 13.00 11.34
N LEU A 35 25.26 14.06 11.54
CA LEU A 35 26.69 14.08 11.23
C LEU A 35 27.45 12.98 11.98
N GLN A 36 27.14 12.76 13.27
CA GLN A 36 27.71 11.64 14.03
C GLN A 36 27.31 10.27 13.45
N GLN A 37 26.07 10.10 12.98
CA GLN A 37 25.64 8.87 12.33
C GLN A 37 26.41 8.63 11.03
N VAL A 38 26.60 9.67 10.22
CA VAL A 38 27.36 9.59 8.96
C VAL A 38 28.83 9.28 9.24
N GLY A 39 29.46 9.94 10.21
CA GLY A 39 30.84 9.63 10.63
C GLY A 39 31.02 8.19 11.14
N ARG A 40 30.03 7.64 11.87
CA ARG A 40 30.04 6.23 12.28
C ARG A 40 29.88 5.27 11.09
N GLN A 41 29.12 5.64 10.06
CA GLN A 41 29.04 4.84 8.84
C GLN A 41 30.34 4.92 8.04
N PHE A 42 30.95 6.10 7.93
CA PHE A 42 32.25 6.30 7.29
C PHE A 42 33.29 5.31 7.81
N LYS A 43 33.45 5.21 9.14
CA LYS A 43 34.39 4.27 9.77
C LYS A 43 34.15 2.79 9.44
N ARG A 44 32.93 2.41 9.05
CA ARG A 44 32.60 1.03 8.64
C ARG A 44 32.87 0.78 7.16
N LEU A 45 32.84 1.84 6.36
CA LEU A 45 32.93 1.79 4.90
C LEU A 45 34.33 2.15 4.39
N ALA A 46 35.09 2.88 5.19
CA ALA A 46 36.48 3.21 4.94
C ALA A 46 37.32 1.93 4.88
N CYS A 47 38.25 1.91 3.92
CA CYS A 47 39.25 0.86 3.81
C CYS A 47 40.27 0.96 4.96
N HIS A 48 41.24 0.05 5.01
CA HIS A 48 42.29 0.03 6.04
C HIS A 48 43.14 1.32 6.10
N ASP A 49 43.09 2.15 5.06
CA ASP A 49 43.75 3.45 4.93
C ASP A 49 42.87 4.63 5.39
N GLU A 50 41.73 4.38 6.04
CA GLU A 50 40.75 5.38 6.49
C GLU A 50 40.17 6.25 5.37
N ARG A 51 40.16 5.75 4.13
CA ARG A 51 39.65 6.45 2.95
C ARG A 51 38.50 5.68 2.30
N ILE A 52 37.56 6.41 1.67
CA ILE A 52 36.45 5.83 0.90
C ILE A 52 36.68 6.05 -0.60
N ARG A 53 36.65 4.95 -1.36
CA ARG A 53 36.64 4.98 -2.84
C ARG A 53 35.23 5.13 -3.38
N LEU A 54 35.12 5.67 -4.60
CA LEU A 54 33.83 5.94 -5.27
C LEU A 54 32.84 4.75 -5.25
N GLY A 55 33.30 3.53 -5.50
CA GLY A 55 32.43 2.34 -5.46
C GLY A 55 31.80 2.09 -4.08
N LYS A 56 32.61 2.20 -3.01
CA LYS A 56 32.12 2.05 -1.63
C LYS A 56 31.23 3.22 -1.20
N PHE A 57 31.51 4.42 -1.71
CA PHE A 57 30.67 5.61 -1.51
C PHE A 57 29.27 5.42 -2.13
N LYS A 58 29.20 4.91 -3.37
CA LYS A 58 27.94 4.56 -4.05
C LYS A 58 27.15 3.49 -3.31
N ASP A 59 27.82 2.42 -2.86
CA ASP A 59 27.19 1.34 -2.09
C ASP A 59 26.62 1.84 -0.76
N ALA A 60 27.34 2.73 -0.08
CA ALA A 60 26.95 3.31 1.21
C ALA A 60 25.65 4.11 1.14
N LEU A 61 25.50 4.92 0.09
CA LEU A 61 24.32 5.73 -0.15
C LEU A 61 23.19 4.94 -0.83
N GLY A 62 23.44 3.68 -1.22
CA GLY A 62 22.48 2.86 -1.96
C GLY A 62 22.27 3.33 -3.41
N LEU A 63 23.17 4.19 -3.91
CA LEU A 63 23.11 4.84 -5.21
C LEU A 63 23.78 3.94 -6.25
N ARG A 64 23.10 2.86 -6.64
CA ARG A 64 23.66 1.83 -7.52
C ARG A 64 24.04 2.34 -8.93
N LYS A 65 23.54 3.51 -9.36
CA LYS A 65 23.81 4.13 -10.67
C LYS A 65 23.60 5.66 -10.75
N SER A 66 23.78 6.46 -9.68
CA SER A 66 23.47 7.90 -9.81
C SER A 66 24.66 8.71 -10.34
N PHE A 67 24.43 9.44 -11.44
CA PHE A 67 25.28 10.53 -11.95
C PHE A 67 25.67 11.50 -10.82
N PHE A 68 24.73 11.81 -9.93
CA PHE A 68 24.95 12.69 -8.77
C PHE A 68 25.97 12.14 -7.76
N ALA A 69 26.07 10.82 -7.56
CA ALA A 69 27.02 10.26 -6.61
C ALA A 69 28.48 10.51 -7.05
N GLU A 70 28.76 10.46 -8.34
CA GLU A 70 30.10 10.75 -8.88
C GLU A 70 30.45 12.22 -8.70
N ARG A 71 29.49 13.12 -8.93
CA ARG A 71 29.69 14.57 -8.85
C ARG A 71 29.84 15.05 -7.41
N ILE A 72 29.03 14.54 -6.50
CA ILE A 72 29.20 14.79 -5.05
C ILE A 72 30.54 14.22 -4.56
N PHE A 73 30.95 13.06 -5.07
CA PHE A 73 32.25 12.49 -4.73
C PHE A 73 33.40 13.40 -5.18
N HIS A 74 33.36 13.90 -6.43
CA HIS A 74 34.36 14.85 -6.94
C HIS A 74 34.34 16.20 -6.23
N LEU A 75 33.16 16.66 -5.78
CA LEU A 75 33.04 17.86 -4.97
C LEU A 75 33.75 17.72 -3.61
N PHE A 76 33.71 16.53 -3.01
CA PHE A 76 34.35 16.25 -1.72
C PHE A 76 35.84 15.90 -1.84
N ASP A 77 36.27 15.25 -2.93
CA ASP A 77 37.67 14.92 -3.22
C ASP A 77 38.45 16.16 -3.71
N GLN A 78 38.67 17.12 -2.81
CA GLN A 78 39.36 18.38 -3.09
C GLN A 78 40.81 18.14 -3.54
N GLU A 79 41.43 17.07 -3.05
CA GLU A 79 42.80 16.69 -3.40
C GLU A 79 42.90 15.96 -4.74
N LYS A 80 41.77 15.64 -5.40
CA LYS A 80 41.69 14.82 -6.62
C LYS A 80 42.47 13.50 -6.49
N SER A 81 42.42 12.93 -5.30
CA SER A 81 43.16 11.72 -4.94
C SER A 81 42.43 10.43 -5.40
N GLY A 82 41.18 10.55 -5.86
CA GLY A 82 40.30 9.44 -6.20
C GLY A 82 39.71 8.75 -4.97
N CYS A 83 39.90 9.33 -3.77
CA CYS A 83 39.51 8.82 -2.47
C CYS A 83 39.06 9.97 -1.58
N ILE A 84 38.02 9.78 -0.76
CA ILE A 84 37.57 10.78 0.21
C ILE A 84 38.02 10.36 1.62
N GLY A 85 38.77 11.23 2.28
CA GLY A 85 39.11 11.12 3.70
C GLY A 85 37.98 11.57 4.63
N ILE A 86 38.06 11.26 5.92
CA ILE A 86 37.01 11.64 6.89
C ILE A 86 36.85 13.16 6.99
N ASN A 87 37.95 13.92 6.90
CA ASN A 87 37.93 15.38 6.97
C ASN A 87 37.26 15.98 5.74
N GLU A 88 37.61 15.51 4.54
CA GLU A 88 36.97 15.93 3.28
C GLU A 88 35.47 15.63 3.27
N LEU A 89 35.06 14.47 3.77
CA LEU A 89 33.65 14.13 3.90
C LEU A 89 32.93 15.05 4.91
N MET A 90 33.50 15.25 6.10
CA MET A 90 32.86 16.10 7.12
C MET A 90 32.78 17.55 6.66
N ASP A 91 33.83 18.08 6.02
CA ASP A 91 33.84 19.42 5.45
C ASP A 91 32.79 19.55 4.34
N GLY A 92 32.71 18.57 3.43
CA GLY A 92 31.72 18.54 2.36
C GLY A 92 30.27 18.48 2.86
N LEU A 93 30.01 17.66 3.88
CA LEU A 93 28.69 17.56 4.51
C LEU A 93 28.34 18.85 5.26
N HIS A 94 29.29 19.42 6.00
CA HIS A 94 29.09 20.71 6.68
C HIS A 94 28.81 21.84 5.70
N MET A 95 29.47 21.86 4.53
CA MET A 95 29.18 22.84 3.48
C MET A 95 27.76 22.70 2.93
N LEU A 96 27.25 21.47 2.79
CA LEU A 96 25.90 21.21 2.28
C LEU A 96 24.81 21.49 3.31
N THR A 97 25.03 21.19 4.60
CA THR A 97 24.05 21.45 5.65
C THR A 97 24.08 22.90 6.10
N ASN A 98 25.28 23.45 6.37
CA ASN A 98 25.48 24.71 7.07
C ASN A 98 25.99 25.84 6.16
N GLY A 99 26.07 25.61 4.86
CA GLY A 99 26.45 26.64 3.88
C GLY A 99 25.40 27.74 3.75
N SER A 100 25.86 28.96 3.43
CA SER A 100 24.95 30.03 3.01
C SER A 100 24.18 29.62 1.74
N PRO A 101 23.00 30.20 1.46
CA PRO A 101 22.28 29.94 0.20
C PRO A 101 23.17 30.09 -1.04
N MET A 102 24.04 31.10 -1.02
CA MET A 102 25.05 31.36 -2.06
C MET A 102 26.05 30.20 -2.21
N LEU A 103 26.52 29.63 -1.11
CA LEU A 103 27.42 28.48 -1.14
C LEU A 103 26.72 27.24 -1.71
N LYS A 104 25.45 27.03 -1.36
CA LYS A 104 24.66 25.90 -1.87
C LYS A 104 24.39 26.04 -3.36
N LEU A 105 24.16 27.26 -3.84
CA LEU A 105 24.02 27.57 -5.27
C LEU A 105 25.34 27.32 -6.02
N GLN A 106 26.47 27.71 -5.45
CA GLN A 106 27.79 27.40 -6.03
C GLN A 106 28.04 25.90 -6.09
N ILE A 107 27.60 25.15 -5.08
CA ILE A 107 27.67 23.69 -5.09
C ILE A 107 26.76 23.13 -6.20
N LEU A 108 25.56 23.63 -6.38
CA LEU A 108 24.66 23.20 -7.45
C LEU A 108 25.26 23.48 -8.84
N PHE A 109 25.87 24.65 -9.03
CA PHE A 109 26.58 25.00 -10.25
C PHE A 109 27.75 24.05 -10.53
N ASN A 110 28.59 23.80 -9.52
CA ASN A 110 29.70 22.84 -9.63
C ASN A 110 29.22 21.40 -9.75
N VAL A 111 28.01 21.11 -9.26
CA VAL A 111 27.33 19.89 -9.66
C VAL A 111 27.13 20.04 -11.14
N PHE A 112 26.36 20.98 -11.72
CA PHE A 112 25.95 21.03 -13.13
C PHE A 112 27.07 21.13 -14.19
N ASP A 113 28.19 21.78 -13.89
CA ASP A 113 29.43 21.84 -14.68
C ASP A 113 30.12 20.45 -14.68
N VAL A 114 30.04 19.69 -15.78
CA VAL A 114 30.51 18.28 -15.84
C VAL A 114 32.02 18.24 -16.05
N ASP A 115 32.53 19.12 -16.91
CA ASP A 115 33.95 19.14 -17.27
C ASP A 115 34.81 20.04 -16.35
N GLY A 116 34.17 20.88 -15.52
CA GLY A 116 34.80 21.76 -14.55
C GLY A 116 35.30 23.08 -15.14
N ASN A 117 34.93 23.42 -16.38
CA ASN A 117 35.44 24.57 -17.12
C ASN A 117 34.95 25.92 -16.53
N GLY A 118 33.94 25.91 -15.67
CA GLY A 118 33.39 27.09 -15.00
C GLY A 118 32.20 27.74 -15.71
N THR A 119 31.67 27.10 -16.74
CA THR A 119 30.42 27.44 -17.45
C THR A 119 29.60 26.17 -17.65
N ILE A 120 28.29 26.30 -17.91
CA ILE A 120 27.42 25.14 -18.19
C ILE A 120 26.99 25.20 -19.64
N ASP A 121 27.37 24.22 -20.45
CA ASP A 121 26.90 24.13 -21.83
C ASP A 121 25.55 23.39 -21.96
N VAL A 122 24.94 23.47 -23.15
CA VAL A 122 23.63 22.86 -23.41
C VAL A 122 23.63 21.33 -23.23
N TYR A 123 24.76 20.66 -23.51
CA TYR A 123 24.91 19.21 -23.35
C TYR A 123 25.04 18.82 -21.88
N GLU A 124 25.72 19.62 -21.08
CA GLU A 124 25.87 19.44 -19.64
C GLU A 124 24.52 19.62 -18.93
N LEU A 125 23.77 20.67 -19.28
CA LEU A 125 22.41 20.89 -18.77
C LEU A 125 21.50 19.72 -19.16
N ARG A 126 21.54 19.28 -20.42
CA ARG A 126 20.79 18.11 -20.90
C ARG A 126 21.13 16.85 -20.11
N THR A 127 22.41 16.63 -19.82
CA THR A 127 22.91 15.44 -19.11
C THR A 127 22.43 15.43 -17.66
N VAL A 128 22.42 16.59 -17.01
CA VAL A 128 21.85 16.78 -15.67
C VAL A 128 20.36 16.48 -15.68
N LEU A 129 19.60 17.08 -16.61
CA LEU A 129 18.15 16.90 -16.69
C LEU A 129 17.79 15.44 -16.98
N LYS A 130 18.51 14.79 -17.90
CA LYS A 130 18.36 13.35 -18.17
C LYS A 130 18.59 12.52 -16.92
N SER A 131 19.65 12.81 -16.17
CA SER A 131 19.98 12.08 -14.94
C SER A 131 18.96 12.34 -13.83
N CYS A 132 18.48 13.57 -13.69
CA CYS A 132 17.36 13.92 -12.80
C CYS A 132 16.10 13.14 -13.16
N MET A 133 15.82 12.94 -14.44
CA MET A 133 14.67 12.20 -14.96
C MET A 133 14.80 10.68 -14.84
N GLU A 134 16.01 10.14 -14.90
CA GLU A 134 16.23 8.71 -14.63
C GLU A 134 16.07 8.38 -13.14
N GLU A 135 16.36 9.34 -12.26
CA GLU A 135 16.27 9.20 -10.80
C GLU A 135 14.90 9.59 -10.23
N SER A 136 14.24 10.59 -10.82
CA SER A 136 12.83 10.89 -10.57
C SER A 136 11.97 9.98 -11.44
N SER A 137 10.73 9.67 -11.06
CA SER A 137 9.88 8.79 -11.89
C SER A 137 9.34 9.49 -13.17
N LEU A 138 10.02 10.54 -13.66
CA LEU A 138 9.70 11.38 -14.81
C LEU A 138 10.38 10.85 -16.08
N SER A 139 9.61 10.26 -16.98
CA SER A 139 10.08 9.90 -18.32
C SER A 139 9.50 10.85 -19.37
N LEU A 140 10.33 11.68 -19.97
CA LEU A 140 10.03 12.38 -21.22
C LEU A 140 10.75 11.65 -22.36
N THR A 141 10.24 11.77 -23.58
CA THR A 141 10.96 11.37 -24.78
C THR A 141 12.23 12.22 -24.93
N ASP A 142 13.30 11.68 -25.54
CA ASP A 142 14.54 12.45 -25.77
C ASP A 142 14.24 13.78 -26.51
N GLU A 143 13.30 13.79 -27.46
CA GLU A 143 12.87 15.01 -28.16
C GLU A 143 12.25 16.09 -27.25
N ASN A 144 11.45 15.70 -26.26
CA ASN A 144 10.84 16.65 -25.32
C ASN A 144 11.85 17.13 -24.28
N LEU A 145 12.83 16.28 -23.95
CA LEU A 145 13.95 16.68 -23.11
C LEU A 145 14.84 17.69 -23.82
N ASP A 146 15.09 17.51 -25.11
CA ASP A 146 15.88 18.45 -25.92
C ASP A 146 15.20 19.82 -25.96
N LYS A 147 13.89 19.87 -26.26
CA LYS A 147 13.10 21.11 -26.24
C LYS A 147 13.05 21.79 -24.88
N LEU A 148 12.92 21.01 -23.81
CA LEU A 148 12.94 21.55 -22.44
C LEU A 148 14.32 22.13 -22.11
N THR A 149 15.38 21.44 -22.51
CA THR A 149 16.76 21.89 -22.29
C THR A 149 17.00 23.20 -23.03
N GLU A 150 16.62 23.28 -24.30
CA GLU A 150 16.74 24.47 -25.13
C GLU A 150 15.98 25.65 -24.53
N ALA A 151 14.71 25.47 -24.14
CA ALA A 151 13.92 26.53 -23.53
C ALA A 151 14.50 27.03 -22.18
N LEU A 152 15.03 26.12 -21.35
CA LEU A 152 15.69 26.49 -20.10
C LEU A 152 17.03 27.18 -20.34
N PHE A 153 17.76 26.75 -21.36
CA PHE A 153 19.05 27.33 -21.73
C PHE A 153 18.87 28.75 -22.25
N GLU A 154 17.95 28.97 -23.20
CA GLU A 154 17.61 30.29 -23.73
C GLU A 154 17.10 31.25 -22.65
N SER A 155 16.41 30.74 -21.63
CA SER A 155 15.94 31.58 -20.53
C SER A 155 17.06 32.05 -19.60
N ALA A 156 18.14 31.27 -19.48
CA ALA A 156 19.23 31.53 -18.56
C ALA A 156 20.41 32.27 -19.22
N ASP A 157 20.69 32.00 -20.50
CA ASP A 157 21.74 32.66 -21.28
C ASP A 157 21.27 34.04 -21.78
N GLU A 158 21.35 35.05 -20.91
CA GLU A 158 20.91 36.41 -21.24
C GLU A 158 21.88 37.14 -22.20
N ASP A 159 23.16 36.75 -22.21
CA ASP A 159 24.19 37.39 -23.04
C ASP A 159 24.43 36.72 -24.40
N GLY A 160 23.84 35.54 -24.61
CA GLY A 160 23.91 34.78 -25.86
C GLY A 160 25.29 34.19 -26.11
N SER A 161 26.01 33.83 -25.04
CA SER A 161 27.36 33.27 -25.11
C SER A 161 27.41 31.77 -25.41
N ASP A 162 26.24 31.13 -25.60
CA ASP A 162 26.10 29.67 -25.74
C ASP A 162 26.60 28.89 -24.51
N THR A 163 26.76 29.58 -23.37
CA THR A 163 27.22 29.01 -22.11
C THR A 163 26.57 29.71 -20.92
N ILE A 164 26.13 28.98 -19.90
CA ILE A 164 25.55 29.58 -18.69
C ILE A 164 26.64 29.77 -17.64
N THR A 165 26.90 31.01 -17.25
CA THR A 165 27.82 31.36 -16.16
C THR A 165 27.15 31.22 -14.79
N PHE A 166 27.96 31.24 -13.73
CA PHE A 166 27.45 31.19 -12.35
C PHE A 166 26.48 32.34 -12.05
N GLU A 167 26.76 33.55 -12.54
CA GLU A 167 25.93 34.73 -12.28
C GLU A 167 24.60 34.65 -13.04
N GLU A 168 24.58 34.08 -14.25
CA GLU A 168 23.36 33.85 -15.03
C GLU A 168 22.46 32.79 -14.39
N LEU A 169 23.02 31.64 -14.00
CA LEU A 169 22.27 30.62 -13.28
C LEU A 169 21.69 31.18 -11.97
N LYS A 170 22.46 32.04 -11.29
CA LYS A 170 22.03 32.70 -10.06
C LYS A 170 20.88 33.67 -10.32
N ALA A 171 21.01 34.55 -11.32
CA ALA A 171 19.97 35.50 -11.68
C ALA A 171 18.66 34.76 -12.02
N GLU A 172 18.75 33.66 -12.77
CA GLU A 172 17.58 32.87 -13.16
C GLU A 172 16.91 32.18 -11.96
N LEU A 173 17.70 31.63 -11.03
CA LEU A 173 17.16 31.01 -9.82
C LEU A 173 16.62 32.04 -8.80
N GLU A 174 17.15 33.26 -8.79
CA GLU A 174 16.62 34.37 -7.98
C GLU A 174 15.25 34.86 -8.48
N LYS A 175 14.95 34.74 -9.78
CA LYS A 175 13.59 34.97 -10.32
C LYS A 175 12.56 33.98 -9.73
N HIS A 176 13.01 32.84 -9.20
CA HIS A 176 12.17 31.76 -8.70
C HIS A 176 12.58 31.28 -7.29
N PRO A 177 12.29 32.07 -6.22
CA PRO A 177 12.80 31.81 -4.86
C PRO A 177 12.38 30.46 -4.27
N GLY A 178 11.23 29.91 -4.68
CA GLY A 178 10.77 28.58 -4.24
C GLY A 178 11.60 27.40 -4.78
N LEU A 179 12.37 27.58 -5.86
CA LEU A 179 13.23 26.53 -6.41
C LEU A 179 14.51 26.34 -5.59
N LEU A 180 15.12 27.43 -5.11
CA LEU A 180 16.34 27.41 -4.30
C LEU A 180 16.17 26.63 -2.99
N GLU A 181 15.06 26.84 -2.28
CA GLU A 181 14.76 26.11 -1.03
C GLU A 181 14.55 24.61 -1.27
N ASN A 182 13.88 24.25 -2.37
CA ASN A 182 13.61 22.84 -2.69
C ASN A 182 14.86 22.08 -3.17
N LEU A 183 15.73 22.72 -3.95
CA LEU A 183 16.99 22.13 -4.43
C LEU A 183 17.98 21.87 -3.30
N THR A 184 18.07 22.81 -2.34
CA THR A 184 18.95 22.69 -1.18
C THR A 184 18.51 21.61 -0.18
N ILE A 185 17.21 21.43 0.00
CA ILE A 185 16.65 20.33 0.82
C ILE A 185 16.81 18.97 0.10
N SER A 186 16.71 18.94 -1.23
CA SER A 186 16.88 17.71 -2.02
C SER A 186 18.31 17.16 -1.98
N ALA A 187 19.33 18.01 -2.04
CA ALA A 187 20.73 17.59 -1.96
C ALA A 187 21.07 16.92 -0.61
N ALA A 188 20.55 17.46 0.50
CA ALA A 188 20.69 16.83 1.82
C ALA A 188 19.94 15.49 1.91
N LYS A 189 18.78 15.39 1.24
CA LYS A 189 17.99 14.15 1.15
C LYS A 189 18.71 13.04 0.36
N TRP A 190 19.52 13.39 -0.65
CA TRP A 190 20.37 12.43 -1.39
C TRP A 190 21.47 11.79 -0.53
N MET A 191 21.91 12.47 0.53
CA MET A 191 22.96 11.99 1.43
C MET A 191 22.43 11.34 2.70
N LYS A 192 21.10 11.35 2.93
CA LYS A 192 20.52 10.59 4.03
C LYS A 192 20.67 9.11 3.65
N PRO A 193 21.52 8.32 4.35
CA PRO A 193 21.62 6.90 4.07
C PRO A 193 20.22 6.30 4.11
N PRO A 194 19.89 5.34 3.22
CA PRO A 194 18.57 4.74 3.18
C PRO A 194 18.20 4.35 4.61
N GLU A 195 17.06 4.83 5.09
CA GLU A 195 16.59 4.46 6.43
C GLU A 195 16.69 2.95 6.49
N LYS A 196 17.53 2.44 7.40
CA LYS A 196 17.57 1.01 7.64
C LYS A 196 16.12 0.65 7.91
N SER A 197 15.49 -0.05 6.96
CA SER A 197 14.22 -0.70 7.23
C SER A 197 14.52 -1.43 8.51
N LYS A 198 13.88 -1.03 9.62
CA LYS A 198 14.15 -1.67 10.91
C LYS A 198 13.86 -3.12 10.62
N GLU A 199 14.90 -3.93 10.44
CA GLU A 199 14.75 -5.37 10.39
C GLU A 199 14.12 -5.65 11.73
N LYS A 200 12.81 -5.87 11.69
CA LYS A 200 12.04 -6.16 12.87
C LYS A 200 12.65 -7.46 13.33
N LYS A 201 13.58 -7.39 14.28
CA LYS A 201 14.05 -8.54 15.04
C LYS A 201 12.78 -9.31 15.34
N LYS A 202 12.69 -10.53 14.80
CA LYS A 202 11.52 -11.40 14.96
C LYS A 202 11.51 -11.85 16.42
N GLY A 203 11.19 -10.92 17.32
CA GLY A 203 10.95 -11.17 18.72
C GLY A 203 9.70 -12.04 18.81
N VAL A 204 9.84 -13.16 19.51
CA VAL A 204 8.97 -14.32 19.38
C VAL A 204 7.55 -14.08 19.93
N TYR A 205 7.25 -13.00 20.68
CA TYR A 205 5.91 -12.77 21.21
C TYR A 205 5.48 -11.30 21.17
N ARG A 206 5.18 -10.78 19.97
CA ARG A 206 4.71 -9.39 19.77
C ARG A 206 3.21 -9.18 20.07
N TYR A 207 2.44 -10.25 20.29
CA TYR A 207 0.99 -10.18 20.47
C TYR A 207 0.53 -9.96 21.91
N PHE A 208 1.41 -10.16 22.90
CA PHE A 208 1.09 -10.02 24.33
C PHE A 208 1.74 -8.80 25.00
N ASP A 209 2.41 -7.94 24.24
CA ASP A 209 2.92 -6.66 24.75
C ASP A 209 1.73 -5.74 25.11
N CYS A 210 1.78 -5.08 26.28
CA CYS A 210 0.80 -4.09 26.71
C CYS A 210 0.62 -2.98 25.67
N SER A 211 1.67 -2.62 24.94
CA SER A 211 1.59 -1.66 23.82
C SER A 211 0.74 -2.20 22.66
N TYR A 212 0.86 -3.49 22.35
CA TYR A 212 0.03 -4.14 21.33
C TYR A 212 -1.44 -4.17 21.74
N ILE A 213 -1.73 -4.55 22.98
CA ILE A 213 -3.09 -4.59 23.54
C ILE A 213 -3.71 -3.19 23.50
N ARG A 214 -2.99 -2.16 23.95
CA ARG A 214 -3.47 -0.77 23.93
C ARG A 214 -3.82 -0.29 22.52
N ASN A 215 -2.95 -0.58 21.54
CA ASN A 215 -3.13 -0.14 20.15
C ASN A 215 -4.20 -0.96 19.40
N ASN A 216 -4.43 -2.21 19.81
CA ASN A 216 -5.36 -3.12 19.13
C ASN A 216 -6.60 -3.46 19.97
N ARG A 217 -6.87 -2.72 21.05
CA ARG A 217 -7.96 -3.00 22.02
C ARG A 217 -9.30 -3.29 21.36
N ARG A 218 -9.70 -2.48 20.37
CA ARG A 218 -10.96 -2.62 19.64
C ARG A 218 -11.06 -3.96 18.91
N LYS A 219 -9.95 -4.42 18.32
CA LYS A 219 -9.88 -5.71 17.62
C LYS A 219 -9.99 -6.87 18.58
N ILE A 220 -9.28 -6.77 19.70
CA ILE A 220 -9.21 -7.81 20.73
C ILE A 220 -10.57 -7.96 21.39
N ILE A 221 -11.22 -6.84 21.78
CA ILE A 221 -12.57 -6.84 22.34
C ILE A 221 -13.56 -7.49 21.37
N PHE A 222 -13.53 -7.09 20.10
CA PHE A 222 -14.42 -7.68 19.09
C PHE A 222 -14.15 -9.18 18.87
N PHE A 223 -12.88 -9.60 18.86
CA PHE A 223 -12.49 -11.00 18.77
C PHE A 223 -13.05 -11.82 19.94
N PHE A 224 -12.85 -11.36 21.18
CA PHE A 224 -13.37 -12.05 22.36
C PHE A 224 -14.89 -12.07 22.38
N TRP A 225 -15.57 -10.99 21.99
CA TRP A 225 -17.01 -10.96 21.83
C TRP A 225 -17.49 -12.00 20.80
N PHE A 226 -16.82 -12.10 19.65
CA PHE A 226 -17.16 -13.08 18.62
C PHE A 226 -16.97 -14.53 19.08
N VAL A 227 -15.87 -14.82 19.79
CA VAL A 227 -15.61 -16.13 20.39
C VAL A 227 -16.65 -16.45 21.47
N PHE A 228 -16.96 -15.50 22.34
CA PHE A 228 -17.98 -15.63 23.38
C PHE A 228 -19.35 -15.97 22.78
N MET A 229 -19.76 -15.27 21.71
CA MET A 229 -21.01 -15.57 21.00
C MET A 229 -21.04 -16.99 20.43
N ASN A 230 -19.94 -17.46 19.83
CA ASN A 230 -19.84 -18.83 19.34
C ASN A 230 -19.95 -19.85 20.49
N ILE A 231 -19.26 -19.64 21.60
CA ILE A 231 -19.33 -20.54 22.77
C ILE A 231 -20.76 -20.57 23.33
N GLY A 232 -21.40 -19.41 23.48
CA GLY A 232 -22.79 -19.32 23.96
C GLY A 232 -23.78 -20.07 23.07
N LEU A 233 -23.65 -19.93 21.74
CA LEU A 233 -24.48 -20.65 20.78
C LEU A 233 -24.20 -22.16 20.78
N PHE A 234 -22.94 -22.57 20.94
CA PHE A 234 -22.58 -23.98 21.08
C PHE A 234 -23.24 -24.59 22.32
N ILE A 235 -23.12 -23.93 23.47
CA ILE A 235 -23.72 -24.38 24.74
C ILE A 235 -25.25 -24.46 24.61
N LEU A 236 -25.87 -23.45 24.00
CA LEU A 236 -27.32 -23.46 23.76
C LEU A 236 -27.75 -24.64 22.88
N GLY A 237 -27.02 -24.89 21.78
CA GLY A 237 -27.28 -26.04 20.91
C GLY A 237 -27.09 -27.37 21.63
N ALA A 238 -26.04 -27.49 22.44
CA ALA A 238 -25.77 -28.68 23.25
C ALA A 238 -26.86 -28.91 24.32
N TYR A 239 -27.30 -27.84 25.00
CA TYR A 239 -28.32 -27.90 26.04
C TYR A 239 -29.69 -28.35 25.50
N ASN A 240 -30.07 -27.87 24.32
CA ASN A 240 -31.32 -28.25 23.66
C ASN A 240 -31.39 -29.74 23.30
N TYR A 241 -30.22 -30.37 23.07
CA TYR A 241 -30.11 -31.78 22.71
C TYR A 241 -29.47 -32.63 23.82
N ARG A 242 -29.46 -32.16 25.07
CA ARG A 242 -28.76 -32.81 26.20
C ARG A 242 -29.16 -34.26 26.49
N THR A 243 -30.35 -34.68 26.04
CA THR A 243 -30.87 -36.04 26.19
C THR A 243 -30.47 -36.97 25.03
N SER A 244 -29.87 -36.43 23.98
CA SER A 244 -29.37 -37.18 22.82
C SER A 244 -27.98 -37.75 23.10
N ASN A 245 -27.47 -38.59 22.19
CA ASN A 245 -26.09 -39.06 22.29
C ASN A 245 -25.07 -37.90 22.18
N GLY A 246 -23.86 -38.12 22.72
CA GLY A 246 -22.81 -37.10 22.76
C GLY A 246 -22.42 -36.53 21.39
N LEU A 247 -22.44 -37.35 20.34
CA LEU A 247 -22.11 -36.91 18.97
C LEU A 247 -23.17 -35.94 18.42
N ILE A 248 -24.45 -36.21 18.67
CA ILE A 248 -25.55 -35.32 18.28
C ILE A 248 -25.50 -34.02 19.08
N ILE A 249 -25.19 -34.06 20.38
CA ILE A 249 -25.01 -32.86 21.21
C ILE A 249 -23.96 -31.93 20.59
N VAL A 250 -22.79 -32.46 20.27
CA VAL A 250 -21.69 -31.70 19.67
C VAL A 250 -22.05 -31.24 18.25
N ALA A 251 -22.65 -32.11 17.43
CA ALA A 251 -23.06 -31.77 16.06
C ALA A 251 -24.08 -30.61 16.02
N ARG A 252 -25.05 -30.61 16.94
CA ARG A 252 -26.08 -29.56 17.06
C ARG A 252 -25.52 -28.26 17.61
N GLY A 253 -24.61 -28.33 18.58
CA GLY A 253 -23.83 -27.17 19.04
C GLY A 253 -23.03 -26.52 17.90
N ALA A 254 -22.25 -27.31 17.16
CA ALA A 254 -21.48 -26.84 16.01
C ALA A 254 -22.38 -26.29 14.89
N GLY A 255 -23.56 -26.89 14.66
CA GLY A 255 -24.56 -26.40 13.71
C GLY A 255 -25.10 -25.00 14.07
N MET A 256 -25.32 -24.71 15.36
CA MET A 256 -25.72 -23.37 15.82
C MET A 256 -24.61 -22.33 15.57
N CYS A 257 -23.35 -22.69 15.80
CA CYS A 257 -22.21 -21.84 15.47
C CYS A 257 -22.09 -21.60 13.95
N LEU A 258 -22.31 -22.63 13.13
CA LEU A 258 -22.32 -22.50 11.67
C LEU A 258 -23.42 -21.55 11.19
N ASN A 259 -24.65 -21.68 11.70
CA ASN A 259 -25.75 -20.79 11.34
C ASN A 259 -25.38 -19.31 11.57
N PHE A 260 -24.83 -19.00 12.74
CA PHE A 260 -24.37 -17.65 13.06
C PHE A 260 -23.20 -17.20 12.18
N THR A 261 -22.12 -17.98 12.11
CA THR A 261 -20.89 -17.59 11.43
C THR A 261 -21.07 -17.46 9.91
N CYS A 262 -21.84 -18.33 9.28
CA CYS A 262 -22.19 -18.26 7.85
C CYS A 262 -23.02 -17.02 7.49
N MET A 263 -23.78 -16.46 8.43
CA MET A 263 -24.51 -15.20 8.21
C MET A 263 -23.71 -13.97 8.65
N PHE A 264 -22.92 -14.09 9.70
CA PHE A 264 -22.07 -13.00 10.17
C PHE A 264 -20.98 -12.64 9.16
N VAL A 265 -20.43 -13.64 8.44
CA VAL A 265 -19.45 -13.39 7.35
C VAL A 265 -20.04 -12.52 6.22
N LEU A 266 -21.36 -12.60 5.98
CA LEU A 266 -22.09 -11.73 5.05
C LEU A 266 -22.23 -10.32 5.59
N VAL A 267 -22.59 -10.17 6.87
CA VAL A 267 -22.70 -8.85 7.54
C VAL A 267 -21.39 -8.07 7.41
N LEU A 268 -20.25 -8.74 7.58
CA LEU A 268 -18.92 -8.15 7.41
C LEU A 268 -18.62 -7.69 5.97
N MET A 269 -19.39 -8.12 4.98
CA MET A 269 -19.23 -7.75 3.57
C MET A 269 -20.31 -6.77 3.07
N LEU A 270 -21.18 -6.28 3.95
CA LEU A 270 -22.13 -5.17 3.69
C LEU A 270 -21.39 -3.84 3.68
N ARG A 271 -20.56 -3.63 2.64
CA ARG A 271 -19.61 -2.52 2.55
C ARG A 271 -20.29 -1.15 2.68
N LYS A 272 -21.51 -0.95 2.18
CA LYS A 272 -22.21 0.36 2.27
C LYS A 272 -22.70 0.59 3.70
N CYS A 273 -23.28 -0.44 4.32
CA CYS A 273 -23.65 -0.39 5.73
C CYS A 273 -22.44 -0.13 6.62
N ILE A 274 -21.29 -0.76 6.36
CA ILE A 274 -20.04 -0.54 7.11
C ILE A 274 -19.53 0.89 6.91
N THR A 275 -19.53 1.41 5.67
CA THR A 275 -19.14 2.80 5.41
C THR A 275 -20.08 3.79 6.13
N TYR A 276 -21.39 3.55 6.13
CA TYR A 276 -22.34 4.36 6.89
C TYR A 276 -22.09 4.26 8.40
N LEU A 277 -21.89 3.05 8.93
CA LEU A 277 -21.62 2.87 10.36
C LEU A 277 -20.31 3.53 10.81
N ARG A 278 -19.32 3.63 9.90
CA ARG A 278 -18.06 4.34 10.13
C ARG A 278 -18.25 5.84 10.38
N SER A 279 -19.25 6.48 9.76
CA SER A 279 -19.52 7.91 10.01
C SER A 279 -20.29 8.17 11.31
N THR A 280 -20.71 7.12 12.03
CA THR A 280 -21.40 7.23 13.31
C THR A 280 -20.44 7.04 14.50
N ARG A 281 -20.92 7.38 15.71
CA ARG A 281 -20.17 7.18 16.96
C ARG A 281 -19.81 5.70 17.24
N VAL A 282 -20.47 4.75 16.56
CA VAL A 282 -20.18 3.32 16.67
C VAL A 282 -18.75 2.97 16.23
N ALA A 283 -18.16 3.76 15.32
CA ALA A 283 -16.78 3.59 14.86
C ALA A 283 -15.72 3.73 15.98
N ASN A 284 -16.07 4.43 17.07
CA ASN A 284 -15.18 4.55 18.24
C ASN A 284 -15.08 3.24 19.03
N ILE A 285 -16.11 2.39 18.94
CA ILE A 285 -16.21 1.13 19.68
C ILE A 285 -15.79 -0.05 18.78
N LEU A 286 -16.36 -0.13 17.56
CA LEU A 286 -16.16 -1.25 16.66
C LEU A 286 -14.97 -1.05 15.72
N PRO A 287 -14.13 -2.08 15.49
CA PRO A 287 -12.99 -2.03 14.56
C PRO A 287 -13.43 -2.15 13.08
N LEU A 288 -14.27 -1.23 12.62
CA LEU A 288 -14.94 -1.30 11.31
C LEU A 288 -13.99 -1.31 10.11
N ASP A 289 -12.79 -0.75 10.22
CA ASP A 289 -11.80 -0.73 9.12
C ASP A 289 -11.18 -2.08 8.83
N GLN A 290 -11.35 -3.04 9.73
CA GLN A 290 -10.77 -4.37 9.61
C GLN A 290 -11.81 -5.44 9.35
N TYR A 291 -12.97 -5.05 8.81
CA TYR A 291 -14.02 -5.98 8.40
C TYR A 291 -13.51 -7.12 7.51
N ILE A 292 -12.54 -6.87 6.61
CA ILE A 292 -11.92 -7.91 5.77
C ILE A 292 -11.10 -8.91 6.60
N LEU A 293 -10.41 -8.44 7.65
CA LEU A 293 -9.67 -9.32 8.56
C LEU A 293 -10.65 -10.23 9.30
N PHE A 294 -11.74 -9.67 9.83
CA PHE A 294 -12.77 -10.45 10.52
C PHE A 294 -13.53 -11.38 9.57
N HIS A 295 -13.73 -11.00 8.30
CA HIS A 295 -14.32 -11.89 7.29
C HIS A 295 -13.45 -13.14 7.08
N LYS A 296 -12.13 -12.98 6.97
CA LYS A 296 -11.19 -14.12 6.87
C LYS A 296 -11.21 -14.98 8.13
N MET A 297 -11.26 -14.36 9.30
CA MET A 297 -11.40 -15.06 10.58
C MET A 297 -12.69 -15.87 10.64
N CYS A 298 -13.82 -15.30 10.20
CA CYS A 298 -15.10 -16.02 10.10
C CYS A 298 -14.98 -17.22 9.15
N GLY A 299 -14.29 -17.06 8.00
CA GLY A 299 -14.00 -18.16 7.09
C GLY A 299 -13.25 -19.32 7.77
N VAL A 300 -12.27 -19.03 8.62
CA VAL A 300 -11.56 -20.06 9.41
C VAL A 300 -12.51 -20.74 10.42
N PHE A 301 -13.36 -19.98 11.10
CA PHE A 301 -14.34 -20.53 12.05
C PHE A 301 -15.39 -21.41 11.35
N ILE A 302 -15.84 -21.02 10.14
CA ILE A 302 -16.75 -21.83 9.34
C ILE A 302 -16.10 -23.19 9.05
N VAL A 303 -14.85 -23.22 8.57
CA VAL A 303 -14.12 -24.47 8.33
C VAL A 303 -13.99 -25.31 9.61
N PHE A 304 -13.59 -24.68 10.72
CA PHE A 304 -13.44 -25.35 12.02
C PHE A 304 -14.74 -26.03 12.46
N TRP A 305 -15.86 -25.30 12.44
CA TRP A 305 -17.15 -25.85 12.85
C TRP A 305 -17.71 -26.85 11.84
N THR A 306 -17.47 -26.67 10.54
CA THR A 306 -17.84 -27.66 9.51
C THR A 306 -17.15 -28.99 9.75
N VAL A 307 -15.84 -29.00 10.04
CA VAL A 307 -15.11 -30.24 10.35
C VAL A 307 -15.73 -30.94 11.56
N ILE A 308 -15.93 -30.23 12.67
CA ILE A 308 -16.54 -30.82 13.88
C ILE A 308 -17.95 -31.35 13.59
N HIS A 309 -18.78 -30.55 12.92
CA HIS A 309 -20.16 -30.89 12.60
C HIS A 309 -20.24 -32.14 11.71
N THR A 310 -19.49 -32.16 10.61
CA THR A 310 -19.46 -33.29 9.67
C THR A 310 -18.90 -34.55 10.32
N SER A 311 -17.78 -34.47 11.04
CA SER A 311 -17.20 -35.62 11.74
C SER A 311 -18.15 -36.23 12.77
N CYS A 312 -18.88 -35.40 13.52
CA CYS A 312 -19.87 -35.90 14.49
C CYS A 312 -21.07 -36.56 13.81
N HIS A 313 -21.56 -36.01 12.69
CA HIS A 313 -22.63 -36.65 11.91
C HIS A 313 -22.20 -37.97 11.28
N ILE A 314 -20.97 -38.07 10.76
CA ILE A 314 -20.41 -39.34 10.25
C ILE A 314 -20.28 -40.36 11.39
N GLY A 315 -19.73 -39.96 12.54
CA GLY A 315 -19.63 -40.83 13.71
C GLY A 315 -21.01 -41.33 14.18
N ASN A 316 -22.01 -40.45 14.21
CA ASN A 316 -23.38 -40.84 14.54
C ASN A 316 -23.96 -41.80 13.50
N ALA A 317 -23.72 -41.57 12.20
CA ALA A 317 -24.13 -42.49 11.14
C ALA A 317 -23.50 -43.89 11.30
N ALA A 318 -22.23 -43.96 11.71
CA ALA A 318 -21.57 -45.23 12.02
C ALA A 318 -22.19 -45.96 13.21
N LEU A 319 -22.59 -45.24 14.27
CA LEU A 319 -23.32 -45.83 15.38
C LEU A 319 -24.69 -46.37 14.95
N VAL A 320 -25.41 -45.62 14.12
CA VAL A 320 -26.71 -46.05 13.57
C VAL A 320 -26.53 -47.27 12.66
N SER A 321 -25.53 -47.28 11.78
CA SER A 321 -25.19 -48.42 10.91
C SER A 321 -24.97 -49.69 11.73
N LYS A 322 -24.19 -49.60 12.81
CA LYS A 322 -23.95 -50.73 13.71
C LYS A 322 -25.22 -51.20 14.43
N ALA A 323 -26.12 -50.27 14.79
CA ALA A 323 -27.35 -50.59 15.52
C ALA A 323 -28.45 -51.17 14.62
N THR A 324 -28.56 -50.73 13.37
CA THR A 324 -29.62 -51.16 12.44
C THR A 324 -29.19 -52.26 11.47
N GLY A 325 -27.88 -52.51 11.35
CA GLY A 325 -27.32 -53.46 10.38
C GLY A 325 -27.32 -52.97 8.93
N VAL A 326 -27.75 -51.73 8.68
CA VAL A 326 -27.73 -51.10 7.35
C VAL A 326 -26.33 -50.60 7.02
N GLY A 327 -25.91 -50.68 5.77
CA GLY A 327 -24.60 -50.21 5.31
C GLY A 327 -24.39 -48.72 5.61
N LEU A 328 -23.17 -48.35 6.02
CA LEU A 328 -22.82 -46.96 6.34
C LEU A 328 -23.01 -46.03 5.13
N ALA A 329 -22.68 -46.50 3.93
CA ALA A 329 -22.88 -45.74 2.69
C ALA A 329 -24.36 -45.43 2.46
N ASP A 330 -25.25 -46.39 2.71
CA ASP A 330 -26.69 -46.22 2.53
C ASP A 330 -27.24 -45.15 3.49
N ILE A 331 -26.68 -45.06 4.70
CA ILE A 331 -27.05 -44.02 5.68
C ILE A 331 -26.48 -42.65 5.28
N LEU A 332 -25.21 -42.60 4.86
CA LEU A 332 -24.53 -41.35 4.49
C LEU A 332 -25.02 -40.73 3.18
N PHE A 333 -25.70 -41.50 2.34
CA PHE A 333 -26.30 -41.03 1.09
C PHE A 333 -27.82 -41.24 1.06
N THR A 334 -28.44 -41.46 2.22
CA THR A 334 -29.89 -41.68 2.32
C THR A 334 -30.68 -40.44 1.90
N THR A 335 -31.77 -40.67 1.17
CA THR A 335 -32.80 -39.68 0.83
C THR A 335 -34.15 -40.00 1.48
N VAL A 336 -34.16 -40.88 2.49
CA VAL A 336 -35.41 -41.35 3.12
C VAL A 336 -35.47 -41.02 4.62
N ALA A 337 -34.34 -40.67 5.26
CA ALA A 337 -34.26 -40.43 6.71
C ALA A 337 -35.07 -39.24 7.28
N GLY A 338 -35.86 -38.51 6.48
CA GLY A 338 -36.70 -37.39 6.92
C GLY A 338 -35.96 -36.16 7.49
N ILE A 339 -34.62 -36.17 7.55
CA ILE A 339 -33.81 -35.08 8.11
C ILE A 339 -33.41 -34.09 7.01
N GLY A 340 -33.79 -32.81 7.15
CA GLY A 340 -33.54 -31.73 6.18
C GLY A 340 -34.78 -30.84 5.98
N PHE A 341 -34.66 -29.70 5.28
CA PHE A 341 -35.81 -28.82 5.00
C PHE A 341 -36.73 -29.40 3.91
N VAL A 342 -36.13 -30.00 2.88
CA VAL A 342 -36.82 -30.85 1.91
C VAL A 342 -36.50 -32.31 2.27
N GLY A 343 -37.52 -33.15 2.41
CA GLY A 343 -37.48 -34.48 3.02
C GLY A 343 -36.16 -35.23 2.82
N ALA A 344 -35.46 -35.50 3.93
CA ALA A 344 -34.26 -36.33 4.01
C ALA A 344 -33.01 -35.86 3.25
N SER A 345 -32.95 -34.63 2.75
CA SER A 345 -31.82 -34.15 1.94
C SER A 345 -30.58 -33.72 2.74
N ALA A 346 -30.57 -33.82 4.08
CA ALA A 346 -29.50 -33.24 4.91
C ALA A 346 -28.10 -33.79 4.61
N PHE A 347 -27.93 -35.09 4.38
CA PHE A 347 -26.62 -35.65 4.07
C PHE A 347 -26.11 -35.22 2.68
N ILE A 348 -26.96 -35.30 1.65
CA ILE A 348 -26.58 -34.90 0.28
C ILE A 348 -26.25 -33.40 0.22
N THR A 349 -27.12 -32.56 0.79
CA THR A 349 -26.86 -31.11 0.87
C THR A 349 -25.61 -30.81 1.69
N GLY A 350 -25.35 -31.57 2.76
CA GLY A 350 -24.14 -31.46 3.57
C GLY A 350 -22.86 -31.75 2.77
N TRP A 351 -22.83 -32.83 1.98
CA TRP A 351 -21.69 -33.15 1.12
C TRP A 351 -21.44 -32.08 0.05
N LEU A 352 -22.51 -31.58 -0.59
CA LEU A 352 -22.41 -30.49 -1.57
C LEU A 352 -21.90 -29.19 -0.93
N LEU A 353 -22.36 -28.85 0.28
CA LEU A 353 -21.88 -27.70 1.04
C LEU A 353 -20.39 -27.82 1.38
N VAL A 354 -19.94 -28.99 1.84
CA VAL A 354 -18.52 -29.26 2.13
C VAL A 354 -17.67 -29.13 0.87
N LEU A 355 -18.13 -29.69 -0.27
CA LEU A 355 -17.42 -29.58 -1.55
C LEU A 355 -17.26 -28.12 -1.99
N ILE A 356 -18.35 -27.35 -1.96
CA ILE A 356 -18.32 -25.92 -2.30
C ILE A 356 -17.37 -25.16 -1.35
N LEU A 357 -17.44 -25.44 -0.04
CA LEU A 357 -16.58 -24.79 0.95
C LEU A 357 -15.11 -25.08 0.68
N ILE A 358 -14.74 -26.32 0.36
CA ILE A 358 -13.35 -26.70 0.03
C ILE A 358 -12.84 -25.90 -1.18
N VAL A 359 -13.62 -25.85 -2.26
CA VAL A 359 -13.27 -25.08 -3.46
C VAL A 359 -13.10 -23.60 -3.12
N MET A 360 -14.06 -23.01 -2.40
CA MET A 360 -14.00 -21.61 -2.00
C MET A 360 -12.77 -21.31 -1.14
N VAL A 361 -12.44 -22.16 -0.16
CA VAL A 361 -11.30 -21.96 0.76
C VAL A 361 -9.97 -22.04 0.01
N ILE A 362 -9.76 -23.10 -0.78
CA ILE A 362 -8.52 -23.29 -1.54
C ILE A 362 -8.28 -22.11 -2.48
N CYS A 363 -9.31 -21.71 -3.25
CA CYS A 363 -9.20 -20.60 -4.18
C CYS A 363 -9.09 -19.22 -3.50
N SER A 364 -9.44 -19.11 -2.21
CA SER A 364 -9.28 -17.88 -1.42
C SER A 364 -7.92 -17.72 -0.75
N MET A 365 -7.06 -18.75 -0.78
CA MET A 365 -5.76 -18.72 -0.12
C MET A 365 -4.78 -17.72 -0.77
N PRO A 366 -3.80 -17.21 0.01
CA PRO A 366 -2.83 -16.21 -0.50
C PRO A 366 -2.05 -16.68 -1.72
N PHE A 367 -1.77 -17.98 -1.86
CA PHE A 367 -1.02 -18.50 -3.01
C PHE A 367 -1.80 -18.41 -4.33
N VAL A 368 -3.13 -18.49 -4.32
CA VAL A 368 -3.96 -18.27 -5.52
C VAL A 368 -4.13 -16.78 -5.75
N ARG A 369 -4.52 -16.03 -4.71
CA ARG A 369 -4.88 -14.61 -4.82
C ARG A 369 -3.72 -13.67 -5.11
N ARG A 370 -2.48 -14.01 -4.72
CA ARG A 370 -1.29 -13.14 -4.89
C ARG A 370 -0.41 -13.48 -6.10
N ARG A 371 -0.66 -14.59 -6.80
CA ARG A 371 0.16 -15.04 -7.96
C ARG A 371 -0.40 -14.61 -9.33
N GLY A 372 -1.34 -13.68 -9.38
CA GLY A 372 -1.94 -13.18 -10.62
C GLY A 372 -3.26 -13.84 -11.03
N TYR A 373 -3.70 -14.91 -10.36
CA TYR A 373 -4.97 -15.60 -10.65
C TYR A 373 -6.17 -15.04 -9.86
N PHE A 374 -6.32 -13.71 -9.84
CA PHE A 374 -7.39 -13.06 -9.06
C PHE A 374 -8.80 -13.45 -9.56
N GLN A 375 -8.98 -13.66 -10.86
CA GLN A 375 -10.24 -14.06 -11.46
C GLN A 375 -10.73 -15.42 -10.95
N VAL A 376 -9.81 -16.38 -10.74
CA VAL A 376 -10.14 -17.70 -10.18
C VAL A 376 -10.72 -17.54 -8.78
N PHE A 377 -10.08 -16.73 -7.94
CA PHE A 377 -10.63 -16.37 -6.63
C PHE A 377 -12.01 -15.74 -6.79
N TYR A 378 -12.17 -14.71 -7.64
CA TYR A 378 -13.44 -14.01 -7.79
C TYR A 378 -14.61 -14.93 -8.15
N TRP A 379 -14.46 -15.73 -9.21
CA TRP A 379 -15.53 -16.60 -9.71
C TRP A 379 -15.86 -17.73 -8.74
N THR A 380 -14.84 -18.39 -8.19
CA THR A 380 -15.07 -19.46 -7.20
C THR A 380 -15.68 -18.92 -5.92
N HIS A 381 -15.36 -17.69 -5.51
CA HIS A 381 -15.97 -17.08 -4.35
C HIS A 381 -17.45 -16.74 -4.58
N MET A 382 -17.92 -16.55 -5.82
CA MET A 382 -19.36 -16.38 -6.12
C MET A 382 -20.20 -17.62 -5.79
N LEU A 383 -19.57 -18.78 -5.53
CA LEU A 383 -20.26 -19.98 -5.04
C LEU A 383 -20.94 -19.77 -3.67
N TYR A 384 -20.76 -18.62 -3.01
CA TYR A 384 -21.57 -18.25 -1.84
C TYR A 384 -23.09 -18.26 -2.14
N VAL A 385 -23.51 -18.00 -3.38
CA VAL A 385 -24.94 -18.02 -3.76
C VAL A 385 -25.52 -19.44 -3.69
N PRO A 386 -25.00 -20.43 -4.45
CA PRO A 386 -25.46 -21.81 -4.31
C PRO A 386 -25.21 -22.36 -2.90
N PHE A 387 -24.15 -21.93 -2.20
CA PHE A 387 -23.90 -22.29 -0.80
C PHE A 387 -25.07 -21.87 0.11
N TRP A 388 -25.58 -20.63 0.01
CA TRP A 388 -26.72 -20.20 0.84
C TRP A 388 -28.02 -20.94 0.49
N ILE A 389 -28.29 -21.17 -0.79
CA ILE A 389 -29.47 -21.96 -1.21
C ILE A 389 -29.40 -23.36 -0.59
N LEU A 390 -28.25 -24.03 -0.70
CA LEU A 390 -28.03 -25.33 -0.09
C LEU A 390 -28.08 -25.29 1.44
N ALA A 391 -27.60 -24.23 2.08
CA ALA A 391 -27.65 -24.08 3.54
C ALA A 391 -29.10 -23.93 4.06
N ILE A 392 -29.95 -23.21 3.33
CA ILE A 392 -31.39 -23.12 3.61
C ILE A 392 -32.06 -24.51 3.49
N LEU A 393 -31.72 -25.27 2.44
CA LEU A 393 -32.24 -26.61 2.23
C LEU A 393 -31.72 -27.63 3.27
N HIS A 394 -30.47 -27.46 3.69
CA HIS A 394 -29.79 -28.34 4.64
C HIS A 394 -30.36 -28.21 6.06
N CYS A 395 -30.62 -26.98 6.52
CA CYS A 395 -31.11 -26.71 7.87
C CYS A 395 -32.42 -25.92 7.86
N PRO A 396 -33.54 -26.50 8.37
CA PRO A 396 -34.84 -25.85 8.42
C PRO A 396 -34.89 -24.52 9.19
N SER A 397 -33.93 -24.27 10.06
CA SER A 397 -33.87 -23.02 10.85
C SER A 397 -32.97 -21.97 10.23
N PHE A 398 -32.16 -22.28 9.21
CA PHE A 398 -31.17 -21.37 8.66
C PHE A 398 -31.80 -20.14 7.99
N TRP A 399 -32.99 -20.28 7.39
CA TRP A 399 -33.69 -19.14 6.79
C TRP A 399 -33.98 -18.01 7.78
N LYS A 400 -34.16 -18.33 9.08
CA LYS A 400 -34.36 -17.33 10.15
C LYS A 400 -33.11 -16.47 10.35
N TRP A 401 -31.93 -17.10 10.24
CA TRP A 401 -30.64 -16.41 10.31
C TRP A 401 -30.35 -15.62 9.04
N PHE A 402 -30.82 -16.11 7.88
CA PHE A 402 -30.63 -15.46 6.58
C PHE A 402 -31.51 -14.23 6.40
N LEU A 403 -32.75 -14.22 6.91
CA LEU A 403 -33.75 -13.21 6.57
C LEU A 403 -33.24 -11.77 6.74
N GLY A 404 -32.72 -11.39 7.91
CA GLY A 404 -32.24 -10.04 8.17
C GLY A 404 -31.02 -9.65 7.32
N PRO A 405 -29.86 -10.32 7.49
CA PRO A 405 -28.65 -10.02 6.72
C PRO A 405 -28.82 -10.17 5.21
N GLY A 406 -29.57 -11.17 4.78
CA GLY A 406 -29.84 -11.48 3.37
C GLY A 406 -30.68 -10.39 2.70
N VAL A 407 -31.74 -9.91 3.34
CA VAL A 407 -32.54 -8.79 2.82
C VAL A 407 -31.70 -7.52 2.70
N ILE A 408 -30.91 -7.18 3.72
CA ILE A 408 -30.02 -6.01 3.68
C ILE A 408 -28.97 -6.15 2.57
N PHE A 409 -28.40 -7.34 2.39
CA PHE A 409 -27.46 -7.62 1.31
C PHE A 409 -28.09 -7.42 -0.07
N ILE A 410 -29.32 -7.92 -0.27
CA ILE A 410 -30.06 -7.76 -1.53
C ILE A 410 -30.35 -6.27 -1.77
N MET A 411 -30.81 -5.54 -0.76
CA MET A 411 -31.03 -4.09 -0.86
C MET A 411 -29.74 -3.33 -1.21
N GLU A 412 -28.60 -3.69 -0.59
CA GLU A 412 -27.32 -3.09 -0.92
C GLU A 412 -26.87 -3.42 -2.35
N LYS A 413 -27.07 -4.66 -2.80
CA LYS A 413 -26.78 -5.08 -4.18
C LYS A 413 -27.64 -4.35 -5.21
N ILE A 414 -28.93 -4.21 -4.94
CA ILE A 414 -29.87 -3.43 -5.76
C ILE A 414 -29.41 -1.97 -5.81
N SER A 415 -29.14 -1.35 -4.66
CA SER A 415 -28.63 0.03 -4.59
C SER A 415 -27.31 0.23 -5.34
N ARG A 416 -26.49 -0.82 -5.50
CA ARG A 416 -25.22 -0.78 -6.24
C ARG A 416 -25.37 -1.14 -7.72
N SER A 417 -26.53 -1.62 -8.15
CA SER A 417 -26.75 -2.08 -9.52
C SER A 417 -26.47 -0.95 -10.53
N LYS A 418 -25.91 -1.33 -11.69
CA LYS A 418 -25.64 -0.39 -12.78
C LYS A 418 -26.90 0.38 -13.19
N LEU A 419 -28.05 -0.29 -13.18
CA LEU A 419 -29.35 0.30 -13.52
C LEU A 419 -29.71 1.46 -12.59
N ILE A 420 -29.66 1.27 -11.26
CA ILE A 420 -30.01 2.32 -10.29
C ILE A 420 -28.96 3.44 -10.28
N LYS A 421 -27.67 3.11 -10.44
CA LYS A 421 -26.63 4.13 -10.54
C LYS A 421 -26.77 4.97 -11.81
N LYS A 422 -27.04 4.34 -12.96
CA LYS A 422 -27.28 5.02 -14.23
C LYS A 422 -28.55 5.87 -14.18
N ALA A 423 -29.60 5.39 -13.54
CA ALA A 423 -30.83 6.16 -13.33
C ALA A 423 -30.64 7.37 -12.41
N ARG A 424 -29.78 7.26 -11.38
CA ARG A 424 -29.55 8.33 -10.39
C ARG A 424 -28.52 9.36 -10.85
N TYR A 425 -27.43 8.93 -11.48
CA TYR A 425 -26.27 9.77 -11.79
C TYR A 425 -26.06 9.96 -13.30
N GLY A 426 -26.84 9.30 -14.16
CA GLY A 426 -26.64 9.38 -15.61
C GLY A 426 -25.38 8.65 -16.08
N ASN A 427 -24.91 9.02 -17.28
CA ASN A 427 -23.66 8.50 -17.83
C ASN A 427 -22.51 9.44 -17.44
N THR A 428 -21.41 8.86 -16.98
CA THR A 428 -20.14 9.58 -16.73
C THR A 428 -19.13 9.17 -17.79
N TYR A 429 -18.37 10.14 -18.30
CA TYR A 429 -17.36 9.93 -19.32
C TYR A 429 -15.98 10.32 -18.79
N ILE A 430 -14.94 9.66 -19.29
CA ILE A 430 -13.57 10.10 -19.03
C ILE A 430 -13.32 11.25 -20.01
N GLU A 431 -13.07 12.44 -19.48
CA GLU A 431 -12.83 13.64 -20.27
C GLU A 431 -11.35 13.74 -20.66
N GLU A 432 -10.48 13.42 -19.72
CA GLU A 432 -9.03 13.58 -19.88
C GLU A 432 -8.30 12.47 -19.12
N VAL A 433 -7.23 11.95 -19.74
CA VAL A 433 -6.34 10.94 -19.15
C VAL A 433 -4.93 11.48 -19.23
N ASN A 434 -4.40 11.88 -18.08
CA ASN A 434 -3.04 12.39 -17.96
C ASN A 434 -2.16 11.31 -17.33
N LEU A 435 -1.17 10.85 -18.09
CA LEU A 435 -0.18 9.90 -17.58
C LEU A 435 0.86 10.70 -16.79
N LEU A 436 0.86 10.54 -15.48
CA LEU A 436 1.83 11.19 -14.60
C LEU A 436 3.08 10.32 -14.43
N SER A 437 4.18 11.01 -14.20
CA SER A 437 5.51 10.51 -13.92
C SER A 437 5.61 9.83 -12.55
N SER A 438 5.05 8.63 -12.41
CA SER A 438 5.27 7.66 -11.32
C SER A 438 4.46 6.36 -11.50
N LYS A 439 4.09 6.00 -12.73
CA LYS A 439 3.05 4.97 -13.00
C LYS A 439 1.71 5.33 -12.33
N VAL A 440 1.40 6.62 -12.25
CA VAL A 440 0.13 7.13 -11.74
C VAL A 440 -0.67 7.66 -12.93
N THR A 441 -1.89 7.19 -13.08
CA THR A 441 -2.80 7.69 -14.11
C THR A 441 -3.72 8.71 -13.48
N HIS A 442 -3.67 9.95 -13.94
CA HIS A 442 -4.59 11.00 -13.53
C HIS A 442 -5.81 10.98 -14.44
N LEU A 443 -6.93 10.53 -13.90
CA LEU A 443 -8.20 10.45 -14.63
C LEU A 443 -9.08 11.63 -14.26
N VAL A 444 -9.51 12.40 -15.26
CA VAL A 444 -10.52 13.44 -15.15
C VAL A 444 -11.84 12.88 -15.67
N ILE A 445 -12.84 12.82 -14.79
CA ILE A 445 -14.13 12.18 -15.08
C ILE A 445 -15.25 13.20 -14.94
N SER A 446 -16.20 13.17 -15.88
CA SER A 446 -17.35 14.06 -15.86
C SER A 446 -18.17 13.89 -14.57
N ARG A 447 -18.44 14.99 -13.87
CA ARG A 447 -19.17 15.02 -12.60
C ARG A 447 -20.67 14.84 -12.90
N PRO A 448 -21.32 13.79 -12.38
CA PRO A 448 -22.73 13.59 -12.63
C PRO A 448 -23.60 14.64 -11.90
N PRO A 449 -24.78 14.99 -12.44
CA PRO A 449 -25.67 15.97 -11.84
C PRO A 449 -26.09 15.51 -10.43
N ASN A 450 -26.08 16.45 -9.47
CA ASN A 450 -26.35 16.22 -8.03
C ASN A 450 -25.34 15.31 -7.31
N PHE A 451 -24.12 15.18 -7.83
CA PHE A 451 -23.03 14.50 -7.13
C PHE A 451 -22.33 15.43 -6.15
N ASN A 452 -22.58 15.27 -4.86
CA ASN A 452 -21.92 16.01 -3.77
C ASN A 452 -20.93 15.12 -3.04
N PHE A 453 -19.73 15.64 -2.76
CA PHE A 453 -18.67 14.95 -2.03
C PHE A 453 -17.90 15.91 -1.12
N GLN A 454 -17.20 15.38 -0.11
CA GLN A 454 -16.35 16.12 0.80
C GLN A 454 -14.87 15.80 0.57
N PRO A 455 -13.93 16.67 1.00
CA PRO A 455 -12.51 16.38 0.91
C PRO A 455 -12.15 15.07 1.63
N GLY A 456 -11.44 14.19 0.93
CA GLY A 456 -11.07 12.86 1.45
C GLY A 456 -12.09 11.75 1.16
N ASP A 457 -13.21 12.05 0.51
CA ASP A 457 -14.10 11.03 -0.03
C ASP A 457 -13.44 10.23 -1.16
N TYR A 458 -14.00 9.05 -1.46
CA TYR A 458 -13.51 8.16 -2.50
C TYR A 458 -14.66 7.67 -3.39
N VAL A 459 -14.35 7.46 -4.67
CA VAL A 459 -15.26 6.89 -5.67
C VAL A 459 -14.87 5.47 -6.01
N PHE A 460 -15.84 4.68 -6.47
CA PHE A 460 -15.54 3.40 -7.11
C PHE A 460 -15.64 3.56 -8.61
N LEU A 461 -14.57 3.22 -9.32
CA LEU A 461 -14.52 3.24 -10.78
C LEU A 461 -14.58 1.82 -11.32
N GLN A 462 -15.32 1.66 -12.42
CA GLN A 462 -15.35 0.46 -13.22
C GLN A 462 -15.11 0.87 -14.67
N ILE A 463 -14.03 0.37 -15.26
CA ILE A 463 -13.66 0.63 -16.66
C ILE A 463 -13.92 -0.66 -17.45
N PRO A 464 -15.04 -0.77 -18.19
CA PRO A 464 -15.44 -2.01 -18.85
C PRO A 464 -14.40 -2.56 -19.85
N ALA A 465 -13.58 -1.69 -20.43
CA ALA A 465 -12.49 -2.06 -21.34
C ALA A 465 -11.36 -2.86 -20.65
N ILE A 466 -11.21 -2.73 -19.33
CA ILE A 466 -10.19 -3.42 -18.53
C ILE A 466 -10.84 -4.51 -17.69
N ALA A 467 -11.93 -4.20 -17.00
CA ALA A 467 -12.67 -5.12 -16.16
C ALA A 467 -14.18 -4.88 -16.21
N THR A 468 -14.91 -5.81 -16.83
CA THR A 468 -16.37 -5.73 -17.05
C THR A 468 -17.21 -5.84 -15.77
N HIS A 469 -16.64 -6.41 -14.70
CA HIS A 469 -17.33 -6.70 -13.44
C HIS A 469 -16.63 -6.18 -12.16
N GLU A 470 -15.41 -5.65 -12.27
CA GLU A 470 -14.65 -5.18 -11.11
C GLU A 470 -14.83 -3.67 -10.88
N TRP A 471 -14.88 -3.28 -9.60
CA TRP A 471 -14.99 -1.89 -9.16
C TRP A 471 -13.83 -1.61 -8.19
N HIS A 472 -13.03 -0.60 -8.51
CA HIS A 472 -11.84 -0.24 -7.73
C HIS A 472 -12.07 1.10 -7.01
N PRO A 473 -11.76 1.21 -5.71
CA PRO A 473 -11.89 2.46 -4.97
C PRO A 473 -10.68 3.38 -5.26
N PHE A 474 -10.97 4.65 -5.50
CA PHE A 474 -9.98 5.71 -5.67
C PHE A 474 -10.42 6.95 -4.90
N SER A 475 -9.49 7.59 -4.18
CA SER A 475 -9.76 8.85 -3.49
C SER A 475 -10.03 9.96 -4.50
N ILE A 476 -10.97 10.85 -4.20
CA ILE A 476 -11.20 12.05 -5.00
C ILE A 476 -10.09 13.04 -4.63
N SER A 477 -9.29 13.45 -5.61
CA SER A 477 -8.23 14.44 -5.43
C SER A 477 -8.63 15.85 -5.88
N SER A 478 -9.80 16.04 -6.51
CA SER A 478 -10.35 17.37 -6.81
C SER A 478 -11.04 18.00 -5.60
N ALA A 479 -11.03 19.33 -5.53
CA ALA A 479 -11.78 20.07 -4.51
C ALA A 479 -13.30 20.06 -4.82
N PRO A 480 -14.19 20.04 -3.80
CA PRO A 480 -15.64 20.07 -4.01
C PRO A 480 -16.14 21.34 -4.71
N GLU A 481 -15.39 22.43 -4.52
CA GLU A 481 -15.66 23.81 -4.97
C GLU A 481 -15.16 24.09 -6.39
N MET A 482 -14.40 23.18 -7.01
CA MET A 482 -14.03 23.37 -8.42
C MET A 482 -15.30 23.35 -9.27
N GLU A 483 -15.71 24.54 -9.70
CA GLU A 483 -16.74 24.76 -10.71
C GLU A 483 -16.19 24.31 -12.06
N GLY A 484 -16.76 23.22 -12.55
CA GLY A 484 -16.25 22.45 -13.69
C GLY A 484 -16.46 20.99 -13.36
N GLU A 485 -17.13 20.27 -14.26
CA GLU A 485 -17.68 18.94 -14.07
C GLU A 485 -16.60 17.86 -13.89
N LYS A 486 -15.64 17.96 -12.96
CA LYS A 486 -14.42 17.16 -12.98
C LYS A 486 -14.14 16.50 -11.63
N ILE A 487 -14.21 15.17 -11.61
CA ILE A 487 -13.70 14.33 -10.53
C ILE A 487 -12.31 13.87 -10.92
N ILE A 488 -11.31 14.21 -10.12
CA ILE A 488 -9.95 13.72 -10.30
C ILE A 488 -9.75 12.50 -9.40
N ALA A 489 -9.29 11.39 -9.96
CA ALA A 489 -8.95 10.19 -9.22
C ALA A 489 -7.54 9.70 -9.65
N PRO A 490 -6.58 9.52 -8.71
CA PRO A 490 -5.30 8.91 -9.02
C PRO A 490 -5.48 7.40 -9.15
N SER A 491 -5.05 6.83 -10.28
CA SER A 491 -5.10 5.39 -10.59
C SER A 491 -3.72 4.75 -10.51
#